data_AF-A0A3B8JXE3-F1
#
_entry.id   AF-A0A3B8JXE3-F1
#
_cell.length_a   1.000
_cell.length_b   1.000
_cell.length_c   1.000
_cell.angle_alpha   90.00
_cell.angle_beta   90.00
_cell.angle_gamma   90.00
#
_symmetry.space_group_name_H-M   'P 1'
#
loop_
_entity.id
_entity.type
_entity.pdbx_description
1 polymer ?
#
loop_
_entity_poly.entity_id
_entity_poly.type
_entity_poly.pdbx_seq_one_letter_code
_entity_poly.pdbx_strand_id
1 'polypeptide(L)'
;MSKEFTIGERVKVIALPRYVKTAEPMPMLRPPDVIQLGEEGIILDRRPGGYWSVRFTKGAFLMDSQYIESVNRVSHMADISENPPESSSS
;
A
#
# COMPACT_ATOMS: atom_id res chain seq x y z
N MET A 1 2.81 -5.07 -11.35
CA MET A 1 2.30 -3.69 -11.23
C MET A 1 2.43 -3.26 -9.79
N SER A 2 3.11 -2.15 -9.53
CA SER A 2 3.18 -1.58 -8.18
C SER A 2 1.81 -0.97 -7.84
N LYS A 3 1.27 -1.25 -6.65
CA LYS A 3 0.03 -0.59 -6.20
C LYS A 3 0.34 0.90 -5.97
N GLU A 4 -0.45 1.77 -6.58
CA GLU A 4 -0.35 3.22 -6.41
C GLU A 4 -1.40 3.72 -5.43
N PHE A 5 -1.02 4.70 -4.61
CA PHE A 5 -1.87 5.33 -3.62
C PHE A 5 -1.89 6.85 -3.80
N THR A 6 -2.91 7.50 -3.26
CA THR A 6 -3.03 8.96 -3.26
C THR A 6 -2.53 9.55 -1.94
N ILE A 7 -1.94 10.75 -1.96
CA ILE A 7 -1.63 11.48 -0.72
C ILE A 7 -2.94 11.77 0.03
N GLY A 8 -2.95 11.49 1.34
CA GLY A 8 -4.15 11.56 2.19
C GLY A 8 -4.99 10.29 2.20
N GLU A 9 -4.66 9.27 1.39
CA GLU A 9 -5.39 8.01 1.36
C GLU A 9 -5.16 7.18 2.63
N ARG A 10 -6.22 6.54 3.15
CA ARG A 10 -6.11 5.59 4.26
C ARG A 10 -5.70 4.22 3.74
N VAL A 11 -4.62 3.70 4.30
CA VAL A 11 -4.09 2.37 4.00
C VAL A 11 -4.00 1.55 5.27
N LYS A 12 -4.10 0.22 5.16
CA LYS A 12 -3.89 -0.74 6.24
C LYS A 12 -2.63 -1.55 5.97
N VAL A 13 -1.91 -1.93 7.02
CA VAL A 13 -0.78 -2.87 6.92
C VAL A 13 -1.31 -4.28 6.69
N ILE A 14 -0.92 -4.92 5.59
CA ILE A 14 -1.31 -6.31 5.25
C ILE A 14 -0.17 -7.31 5.45
N ALA A 15 1.06 -6.84 5.60
CA ALA A 15 2.22 -7.66 5.91
C ALA A 15 3.29 -6.81 6.60
N LEU A 16 4.08 -7.42 7.49
CA LEU A 16 5.15 -6.74 8.21
C LEU A 16 6.51 -6.97 7.53
N PRO A 17 7.24 -5.93 7.12
CA PRO A 17 8.61 -6.07 6.63
C PRO A 17 9.55 -6.49 7.77
N ARG A 18 10.71 -7.08 7.45
CA ARG A 18 11.71 -7.43 8.47
C ARG A 18 12.27 -6.22 9.22
N TYR A 19 12.37 -5.10 8.52
CA TYR A 19 12.77 -3.81 9.06
C TYR A 19 12.06 -2.71 8.29
N VAL A 20 11.80 -1.60 8.97
CA VAL A 20 11.15 -0.43 8.39
C VAL A 20 12.02 0.81 8.60
N LYS A 21 11.99 1.75 7.67
CA LYS A 21 12.71 3.03 7.81
C LYS A 21 11.75 4.12 8.25
N THR A 22 12.19 5.03 9.12
CA THR A 22 11.42 6.25 9.41
C THR A 22 11.37 7.14 8.18
N ALA A 23 10.25 7.87 8.00
CA ALA A 23 10.05 8.79 6.89
C ALA A 23 10.57 10.20 7.17
N GLU A 24 11.43 10.34 8.17
CA GLU A 24 12.06 11.59 8.58
C GLU A 24 13.15 12.04 7.59
N PRO A 25 13.67 13.29 7.70
CA PRO A 25 14.77 13.78 6.86
C PRO A 25 16.03 12.90 6.96
N MET A 26 16.27 12.30 8.13
CA MET A 26 17.30 11.30 8.36
C MET A 26 16.63 9.94 8.63
N PRO A 27 16.46 9.07 7.61
CA PRO A 27 15.78 7.79 7.77
C PRO A 27 16.56 6.85 8.69
N MET A 28 15.90 6.35 9.73
CA MET A 28 16.48 5.37 10.65
C MET A 28 15.81 4.01 10.48
N LEU A 29 16.62 2.95 10.53
CA LEU A 29 16.14 1.57 10.53
C LEU A 29 15.54 1.24 11.90
N ARG A 30 14.31 0.72 11.88
CA ARG A 30 13.55 0.31 13.06
C ARG A 30 13.08 -1.14 12.90
N PRO A 31 12.93 -1.87 14.02
CA PRO A 31 12.29 -3.19 14.02
C PRO A 31 10.80 -3.07 13.63
N PRO A 32 10.17 -4.16 13.18
CA PRO A 32 8.77 -4.13 12.73
C PRO A 32 7.77 -3.84 13.86
N ASP A 33 8.16 -4.02 15.13
CA ASP A 33 7.31 -3.75 16.31
C ASP A 33 6.75 -2.32 16.38
N VAL A 34 7.33 -1.39 15.62
CA VAL A 34 6.85 -0.01 15.51
C VAL A 34 5.56 0.14 14.69
N ILE A 35 5.15 -0.92 13.96
CA ILE A 35 3.91 -0.98 13.18
C ILE A 35 3.24 -2.33 13.44
N GLN A 36 1.90 -2.37 13.38
CA GLN A 36 1.15 -3.60 13.63
C GLN A 36 0.43 -4.08 12.38
N LEU A 37 0.24 -5.40 12.27
CA LEU A 37 -0.58 -5.97 11.19
C LEU A 37 -2.03 -5.48 11.36
N GLY A 38 -2.64 -5.01 10.26
CA GLY A 38 -3.96 -4.40 10.27
C GLY A 38 -3.97 -2.94 10.75
N GLU A 39 -2.84 -2.38 11.16
CA GLU A 39 -2.76 -0.97 11.57
C GLU A 39 -3.09 -0.07 10.38
N GLU A 40 -4.00 0.87 10.59
CA GLU A 40 -4.35 1.87 9.59
C GLU A 40 -3.41 3.07 9.69
N GLY A 41 -2.98 3.57 8.54
CA GLY A 41 -2.17 4.77 8.41
C GLY A 41 -2.64 5.65 7.25
N ILE A 42 -2.05 6.84 7.15
CA ILE A 42 -2.37 7.81 6.10
C ILE A 42 -1.13 8.04 5.24
N ILE A 43 -1.29 7.99 3.91
CA ILE A 43 -0.22 8.34 2.98
C ILE A 43 0.10 9.83 3.11
N LEU A 44 1.34 10.16 3.42
CA LEU A 44 1.84 11.53 3.49
C LEU A 44 2.48 11.99 2.19
N ASP A 45 3.25 11.11 1.55
CA ASP A 45 4.05 11.45 0.36
C ASP A 45 4.55 10.20 -0.38
N ARG A 46 4.94 10.34 -1.65
CA ARG A 46 5.57 9.29 -2.46
C ARG A 46 7.05 9.63 -2.68
N ARG A 47 7.95 8.82 -2.10
CA ARG A 47 9.38 8.99 -2.32
C ARG A 47 9.83 8.36 -3.66
N PRO A 48 10.84 8.97 -4.33
CA PRO A 48 11.50 8.34 -5.47
C PRO A 48 12.07 6.97 -5.04
N GLY A 49 11.84 5.94 -5.85
CA GLY A 49 12.22 4.55 -5.52
C GLY A 49 11.05 3.64 -5.10
N GLY A 50 9.80 4.12 -5.16
CA GLY A 50 8.60 3.29 -4.96
C GLY A 50 8.14 3.14 -3.51
N TYR A 51 8.73 3.89 -2.59
CA TYR A 51 8.33 3.91 -1.19
C TYR A 51 7.27 4.98 -0.90
N TRP A 52 6.32 4.62 -0.07
CA TRP A 52 5.27 5.49 0.43
C TRP A 52 5.59 5.92 1.85
N SER A 53 5.56 7.22 2.13
CA SER A 53 5.60 7.73 3.49
C SER A 53 4.22 7.57 4.10
N VAL A 54 4.09 6.75 5.13
CA VAL A 54 2.81 6.46 5.79
C VAL A 54 2.89 6.86 7.25
N ARG A 55 1.94 7.67 7.72
CA ARG A 55 1.81 8.04 9.12
C ARG A 55 0.94 7.03 9.85
N PHE A 56 1.55 6.34 10.80
CA PHE A 56 0.91 5.45 11.76
C PHE A 56 0.90 6.09 13.16
N THR A 57 0.35 5.38 14.14
CA THR A 57 0.24 5.85 15.54
C THR A 57 1.61 6.16 16.15
N LYS A 58 2.62 5.32 15.90
CA LYS A 58 3.96 5.46 16.48
C LYS A 58 4.90 6.39 15.68
N GLY A 59 4.44 6.95 14.56
CA GLY A 59 5.26 7.84 13.71
C GLY A 59 5.04 7.63 12.21
N ALA A 60 5.90 8.24 11.40
CA ALA A 60 5.87 8.11 9.95
C ALA A 60 6.98 7.18 9.45
N PHE A 61 6.62 6.26 8.55
CA PHE A 61 7.49 5.18 8.10
C PHE A 61 7.41 4.99 6.59
N LEU A 62 8.50 4.54 5.99
CA LEU A 62 8.57 4.22 4.56
C LEU A 62 8.08 2.80 4.32
N MET A 63 6.96 2.67 3.61
CA MET A 63 6.30 1.41 3.29
C MET A 63 6.34 1.14 1.79
N ASP A 64 6.65 -0.10 1.41
CA ASP A 64 6.46 -0.55 0.04
C ASP A 64 4.99 -0.94 -0.18
N SER A 65 4.51 -0.76 -1.42
CA SER A 65 3.15 -1.07 -1.83
C SER A 65 2.71 -2.53 -1.59
N GLN A 66 3.65 -3.47 -1.42
CA GLN A 66 3.36 -4.87 -1.08
C GLN A 66 2.94 -5.08 0.39
N TYR A 67 3.30 -4.17 1.29
CA TYR A 67 3.03 -4.29 2.73
C TYR A 67 1.76 -3.55 3.17
N ILE A 68 1.19 -2.73 2.29
CA ILE A 68 0.02 -1.89 2.60
C ILE A 68 -1.07 -2.06 1.54
N GLU A 69 -2.31 -1.80 1.94
CA GLU A 69 -3.46 -1.84 1.04
C GLU A 69 -4.43 -0.70 1.35
N SER A 70 -5.07 -0.15 0.34
CA SER A 70 -6.10 0.88 0.51
C SER A 70 -7.28 0.35 1.31
N VAL A 71 -7.68 1.06 2.36
CA VAL A 71 -8.85 0.70 3.18
C VAL A 71 -10.15 0.91 2.39
N ASN A 72 -10.14 1.86 1.45
CA ASN A 72 -11.32 2.22 0.67
C ASN A 72 -11.44 1.43 -0.64
N ARG A 73 -10.42 0.65 -1.05
CA ARG A 73 -10.52 -0.18 -2.26
C ARG A 73 -11.44 -1.37 -1.96
N VAL A 74 -12.74 -1.10 -2.00
CA VAL A 74 -13.79 -2.10 -2.16
C VAL A 74 -13.43 -2.88 -3.43
N SER A 75 -13.02 -4.13 -3.21
CA SER A 75 -12.96 -5.26 -4.13
C SER A 75 -13.38 -4.95 -5.58
N HIS A 76 -12.47 -4.45 -6.41
CA HIS A 76 -12.63 -4.49 -7.88
C HIS A 76 -11.97 -5.74 -8.47
N MET A 77 -11.89 -6.84 -7.71
CA MET A 77 -11.49 -8.15 -8.23
C MET A 77 -12.71 -8.94 -8.68
N ALA A 78 -13.56 -8.29 -9.49
CA ALA A 78 -14.66 -8.90 -10.22
C ALA A 78 -14.71 -8.33 -11.63
N ASP A 79 -13.55 -8.24 -12.30
CA ASP A 79 -13.51 -8.18 -13.77
C ASP A 79 -12.86 -9.49 -14.23
N ILE A 80 -13.69 -10.52 -14.15
CA ILE A 80 -13.44 -11.81 -14.75
C ILE A 80 -13.49 -11.61 -16.26
N SER A 81 -12.32 -11.76 -16.88
CA SER A 81 -12.11 -12.32 -18.22
C SER A 81 -13.39 -12.87 -18.87
N GLU A 82 -13.98 -12.13 -19.80
CA GLU A 82 -14.84 -12.70 -20.84
C GLU A 82 -14.29 -12.27 -22.21
N ASN A 83 -13.71 -13.25 -22.90
CA ASN A 83 -13.43 -13.26 -24.34
C ASN A 83 -13.98 -14.60 -24.85
N PRO A 84 -14.43 -14.78 -26.11
CA PRO A 84 -14.51 -13.85 -27.25
C PRO A 84 -15.91 -13.87 -27.93
N PRO A 85 -16.15 -13.28 -29.13
CA PRO A 85 -17.49 -13.10 -29.67
C PRO A 85 -17.99 -14.38 -30.35
N GLU A 86 -19.13 -14.91 -29.87
CA GLU A 86 -19.89 -15.90 -30.61
C GLU A 86 -20.94 -15.19 -31.47
N SER A 87 -20.69 -15.11 -32.77
CA SER A 87 -21.72 -14.80 -33.76
C SER A 87 -21.44 -15.60 -35.01
N SER A 88 -21.94 -16.83 -34.99
CA SER A 88 -22.31 -17.57 -36.19
C SER A 88 -23.73 -17.18 -36.59
N SER A 89 -23.94 -16.75 -37.84
CA SER A 89 -25.19 -16.78 -38.64
C SER A 89 -25.18 -15.59 -39.60
N SER A 90 -25.61 -15.67 -40.85
CA SER A 90 -26.01 -16.72 -41.78
C SER A 90 -25.94 -16.08 -43.17
#